data_AF-A0A6N3EAZ9-F1
#
_entry.id   AF-A0A6N3EAZ9-F1
#
_cell.length_a   1.000
_cell.length_b   1.000
_cell.length_c   1.000
_cell.angle_alpha   90.00
_cell.angle_beta   90.00
_cell.angle_gamma   90.00
#
_symmetry.space_group_name_H-M   'P 1'
#
loop_
_entity.id
_entity.type
_entity.pdbx_description
1 polymer ?
#
loop_
_entity_poly.entity_id
_entity_poly.type
_entity_poly.pdbx_seq_one_letter_code
_entity_poly.pdbx_strand_id
1 'polypeptide(L)' 'MEKLKRTFRLSEQAVEAIENRNRKLYPTATDFLEAKILAPADNSTEMLHKISAQLREMESLLVQQYHKKIEEEQPFH' A
#
# COMPACT_ATOMS: atom_id res chain seq x y z
N MET A 1 -14.61 15.24 -18.97
CA MET A 1 -13.87 16.46 -18.59
C MET A 1 -13.21 17.02 -19.83
N GLU A 2 -13.18 18.34 -19.99
CA GLU A 2 -12.47 18.99 -21.09
C GLU A 2 -10.96 18.79 -20.92
N LYS A 3 -10.26 18.32 -21.96
CA LYS A 3 -8.82 17.99 -21.87
C LYS A 3 -7.97 19.22 -22.15
N LEU A 4 -7.15 19.63 -21.18
CA LEU A 4 -6.18 20.72 -21.34
C LEU A 4 -4.87 20.19 -21.94
N LYS A 5 -4.37 20.83 -23.00
CA LYS A 5 -3.09 20.48 -23.62
C LYS A 5 -1.97 21.38 -23.07
N ARG A 6 -0.96 20.77 -22.43
CA ARG A 6 0.27 21.42 -21.97
C ARG A 6 1.48 20.54 -22.28
N THR A 7 2.65 21.15 -22.44
CA THR A 7 3.92 20.45 -22.68
C THR A 7 4.82 20.60 -21.45
N PHE A 8 5.34 19.49 -20.94
CA PHE A 8 6.28 19.45 -19.81
C PHE A 8 7.58 18.79 -20.25
N ARG A 9 8.70 19.21 -19.64
CA ARG A 9 9.97 18.51 -19.76
C ARG A 9 10.08 17.49 -18.63
N LEU A 10 10.47 16.27 -18.96
CA LEU A 10 10.63 15.16 -18.03
C LEU A 10 12.09 14.74 -17.98
N SER A 11 12.50 14.12 -16.87
CA SER A 11 13.79 13.44 -16.80
C SER A 11 13.79 12.22 -17.72
N GLU A 12 14.98 11.78 -18.13
CA GLU A 12 15.16 10.58 -18.95
C GLU A 12 14.51 9.34 -18.30
N GLN A 13 14.72 9.14 -17.00
CA GLN A 13 14.10 8.05 -16.23
C GLN A 13 12.57 8.08 -16.29
N ALA A 14 11.96 9.26 -16.26
CA ALA A 14 10.50 9.39 -16.34
C ALA A 14 10.00 9.05 -17.76
N VAL A 15 10.76 9.41 -18.80
CA VAL A 15 10.45 9.04 -20.19
C VAL A 15 10.54 7.53 -20.37
N GLU A 16 11.61 6.90 -19.89
CA GLU A 16 11.77 5.44 -19.93
C GLU A 16 10.63 4.72 -19.21
N ALA A 17 10.19 5.22 -18.05
CA ALA A 17 9.07 4.64 -17.32
C ALA A 17 7.75 4.71 -18.13
N ILE A 18 7.54 5.79 -18.90
CA ILE A 18 6.38 5.95 -19.77
C ILE A 18 6.46 5.03 -20.99
N GLU A 19 7.65 4.85 -21.58
CA GLU A 19 7.87 4.01 -22.75
C GLU A 19 7.71 2.52 -22.42
N ASN A 20 8.20 2.11 -21.24
CA ASN A 20 8.12 0.76 -20.70
C ASN A 20 6.83 0.48 -19.91
N ARG A 21 5.83 1.38 -19.99
CA ARG A 21 4.54 1.16 -19.32
C ARG A 21 3.87 -0.13 -19.80
N ASN A 22 3.05 -0.71 -18.92
CA ASN A 22 2.19 -1.83 -19.32
C ASN A 22 1.11 -1.33 -20.30
N ARG A 23 1.33 -1.56 -21.60
CA ARG A 23 0.45 -1.09 -22.68
C ARG A 23 -0.94 -1.72 -22.68
N LYS A 24 -1.14 -2.85 -21.98
CA LYS A 24 -2.48 -3.44 -21.80
C LYS A 24 -3.29 -2.65 -20.78
N LEU A 25 -2.65 -2.16 -19.71
CA LEU A 25 -3.29 -1.37 -18.66
C LEU A 25 -3.36 0.12 -19.00
N TYR A 26 -2.34 0.63 -19.68
CA TYR A 26 -2.20 2.04 -20.06
C TYR A 26 -1.90 2.15 -21.56
N PRO A 27 -2.95 2.13 -22.42
CA PRO A 27 -2.77 2.16 -23.86
C PRO A 27 -1.97 3.38 -24.33
N THR A 28 -2.20 4.55 -23.75
CA THR A 28 -1.47 5.78 -24.08
C THR A 28 -0.53 6.22 -22.95
N ALA A 29 0.46 7.04 -23.31
CA ALA A 29 1.34 7.68 -22.33
C ALA A 29 0.56 8.61 -21.38
N THR A 30 -0.47 9.29 -21.92
CA THR A 30 -1.35 10.16 -21.14
C THR A 30 -2.12 9.37 -20.08
N ASP A 31 -2.67 8.20 -20.43
CA ASP A 31 -3.40 7.37 -19.46
C ASP A 31 -2.50 6.93 -18.29
N PHE A 32 -1.24 6.58 -18.59
CA PHE A 32 -0.26 6.22 -17.56
C PHE A 32 0.08 7.40 -16.66
N LEU A 33 0.30 8.58 -17.24
CA LEU A 33 0.59 9.80 -16.49
C LEU A 33 -0.59 10.23 -15.62
N GLU A 34 -1.80 10.26 -16.18
CA GLU A 34 -3.02 10.56 -15.43
C GLU A 34 -3.20 9.56 -14.29
N ALA A 35 -3.05 8.25 -14.54
CA ALA A 35 -3.16 7.25 -13.49
C ALA A 35 -2.08 7.38 -12.42
N LYS A 36 -0.85 7.79 -12.74
CA LYS A 36 0.23 7.97 -11.75
C LYS A 36 0.12 9.28 -10.97
N ILE A 37 -0.40 10.34 -11.58
CA ILE A 37 -0.59 11.65 -10.94
C ILE A 37 -1.87 11.67 -10.10
N LEU A 38 -2.95 11.08 -10.63
CA LEU A 38 -4.26 11.00 -10.00
C LEU A 38 -4.44 9.74 -9.17
N ALA A 39 -3.54 8.75 -9.26
CA ALA A 39 -3.47 7.73 -8.23
C ALA A 39 -3.48 8.49 -6.91
N PRO A 40 -4.43 8.19 -6.01
CA PRO A 40 -4.23 8.57 -4.62
C PRO A 40 -2.81 8.10 -4.33
N ALA A 41 -1.93 8.98 -3.88
CA ALA A 41 -0.67 8.53 -3.30
C ALA A 41 -1.14 7.54 -2.25
N ASP A 42 -1.06 6.25 -2.60
CA ASP A 42 -1.91 5.27 -1.94
C ASP A 42 -1.60 5.49 -0.49
N ASN A 43 -2.66 5.52 0.29
CA ASN A 43 -2.61 5.71 1.72
C ASN A 43 -1.86 4.53 2.37
N SER A 44 -0.97 3.83 1.65
CA SER A 44 0.13 2.98 2.04
C SER A 44 0.66 3.31 3.42
N THR A 45 0.89 4.56 3.77
CA THR A 45 1.23 4.95 5.16
C THR A 45 0.09 4.63 6.14
N GLU A 46 -1.14 5.07 5.88
CA GLU A 46 -2.33 4.71 6.68
C GLU A 46 -2.64 3.19 6.67
N MET A 47 -2.39 2.50 5.56
CA MET A 47 -2.56 1.06 5.39
C MET A 47 -1.50 0.30 6.17
N LEU A 48 -0.24 0.75 6.14
CA LEU A 48 0.84 0.24 6.97
C LEU A 48 0.57 0.49 8.45
N HIS A 49 -0.01 1.64 8.81
CA HIS A 49 -0.47 1.89 10.18
C HIS A 49 -1.58 0.92 10.60
N LYS A 50 -2.56 0.63 9.74
CA LYS A 50 -3.61 -0.36 10.00
C LYS A 50 -3.04 -1.78 10.16
N ILE A 51 -2.14 -2.20 9.27
CA ILE A 51 -1.46 -3.49 9.35
C ILE A 51 -0.63 -3.59 10.64
N SER A 52 0.08 -2.53 11.00
CA SER A 52 0.88 -2.49 12.25
C SER A 52 0.00 -2.62 13.49
N ALA A 53 -1.16 -1.95 13.52
CA ALA A 53 -2.11 -2.06 14.62
C ALA A 53 -2.66 -3.51 14.74
N GLN A 54 -3.04 -4.12 13.61
CA GLN A 54 -3.54 -5.50 13.59
C GLN A 54 -2.49 -6.51 14.09
N LEU A 55 -1.21 -6.34 13.74
CA LEU A 55 -0.14 -7.20 14.23
C LEU A 55 0.04 -7.09 15.75
N ARG A 56 -0.07 -5.89 16.32
CA ARG A 56 0.00 -5.69 17.78
C ARG A 56 -1.19 -6.32 18.52
N GLU A 57 -2.39 -6.25 17.96
CA GLU A 57 -3.56 -6.92 18.52
C GLU A 57 -3.39 -8.44 18.52
N MET A 58 -2.89 -9.03 17.43
CA MET A 58 -2.60 -10.46 17.35
C MET A 58 -1.56 -10.90 18.37
N GLU A 59 -0.49 -10.12 18.55
CA GLU A 59 0.52 -10.39 19.57
C GLU A 59 -0.08 -10.37 20.98
N SER A 60 -0.91 -9.37 21.30
CA SER A 60 -1.58 -9.28 22.60
C SER A 60 -2.50 -10.48 22.86
N LEU A 61 -3.29 -10.89 21.86
CA LEU A 61 -4.17 -12.06 21.96
C LEU A 61 -3.39 -13.36 22.17
N LEU A 62 -2.26 -13.53 21.47
CA LEU A 62 -1.38 -14.70 21.66
C LEU A 62 -0.78 -14.74 23.07
N VAL A 63 -0.31 -13.59 23.58
CA VAL A 63 0.21 -13.48 24.94
C VAL A 63 -0.87 -13.80 25.96
N GLN A 64 -2.10 -13.31 25.78
CA GLN A 64 -3.23 -13.63 26.65
C GLN A 64 -3.58 -15.12 26.63
N GLN A 65 -3.59 -15.75 25.44
CA GLN A 65 -3.82 -17.19 25.34
C GLN A 65 -2.72 -18.00 26.03
N TYR A 66 -1.47 -17.57 25.92
CA TYR A 66 -0.35 -18.24 26.57
C TYR A 66 -0.43 -18.15 28.10
N HIS A 67 -0.74 -16.96 28.64
CA HIS A 67 -0.96 -16.79 30.08
C HIS A 67 -2.14 -17.63 30.59
N LYS A 68 -3.25 -17.65 29.85
CA LYS A 68 -4.43 -18.43 30.22
C LYS A 68 -4.13 -19.93 30.26
N LYS A 69 -3.35 -20.45 29.32
CA LYS A 69 -2.89 -21.85 29.34
C LYS A 69 -2.00 -22.15 30.55
N ILE A 70 -1.10 -21.23 30.91
CA ILE A 70 -0.26 -21.41 32.10
C ILE A 70 -1.09 -21.43 33.38
N GLU A 71 -2.10 -20.56 33.51
CA GLU A 71 -3.02 -20.53 34.64
C GLU A 71 -3.90 -21.79 34.72
N GLU A 72 -4.37 -22.30 33.58
CA GLU A 72 -5.15 -23.54 33.49
C GLU A 72 -4.29 -24.80 33.77
N GLU A 73 -2.98 -24.74 33.53
CA GLU A 73 -2.02 -25.82 33.80
C GLU A 73 -1.41 -25.77 35.22
N GLN A 74 -1.63 -24.70 36.00
CA GLN A 74 -1.24 -24.69 37.41
C GLN A 74 -2.25 -25.51 38.23
N PRO A 75 -1.87 -26.66 38.80
CA PRO A 75 -2.74 -27.35 39.74
C PRO A 75 -2.86 -26.48 40.98
N PHE A 76 -4.10 -26.21 41.42
CA PHE A 76 -4.37 -25.64 42.74
C PHE A 76 -3.61 -26.48 43.79
N HIS A 77 -2.57 -25.89 44.39
CA HIS A 77 -1.85 -26.43 45.53
C HIS A 77 -2.24 -25.68 46.81
#